data_AF-A0A925FQT9-F1
#
_entry.id   AF-A0A925FQT9-F1
#
_cell.length_a   1.000
_cell.length_b   1.000
_cell.length_c   1.000
_cell.angle_alpha   90.00
_cell.angle_beta   90.00
_cell.angle_gamma   90.00
#
_symmetry.space_group_name_H-M   'P 1'
#
loop_
_entity.id
_entity.type
_entity.pdbx_description
1 polymer ?
#
loop_
_entity_poly.entity_id
_entity_poly.type
_entity_poly.pdbx_seq_one_letter_code
_entity_poly.pdbx_strand_id
1 'polypeptide(L)'
;MKKLLALSFTVLSFLFSFSQLQSPSQFLGYELGSHYTPHFNIVNYFNHVAAQSPSMVRIEQYGKTNEGRPLILAYIAAPEKLNDLENIRKNNMRLASSSLDKMAANENAPAIVWLSYNVHGNEPSSSEAAMMTIYELVNPANSRSKEWLKNTVVIIDPCINPDGRDRYANWVNTVTGMTPNPNFLAREHMEPWPGGRSNHYNFDLNRDWAWQTQVESVQRMIKYNQWLPHVHVDFHEQGYNEPYYFAPAAEPFHEVITTWQRDFQTQIGKNHAKYFDQNGWLYFTKERFDLFYPSYGDTYPTYSGAIGMTYEQGGGPRGGLAVTIEDGDTLTLLDRLTHHYTTGMSTVEITSLNAQKVVSEFRKYFNAAVQTPGGEFKSYVVRDDGTDRITRLKSLLKKNDISWVQLNGGNEITGLSYESGKNEGFRP
;
A
#
# COMPACT_ATOMS: atom_id res chain seq x y z
N MET A 1 -11.08 -45.80 -68.12
CA MET A 1 -11.57 -45.72 -66.73
C MET A 1 -10.44 -45.22 -65.84
N LYS A 2 -10.35 -43.90 -65.60
CA LYS A 2 -9.31 -43.29 -64.74
C LYS A 2 -10.00 -42.77 -63.47
N LYS A 3 -9.58 -43.31 -62.32
CA LYS A 3 -10.06 -42.94 -60.98
C LYS A 3 -9.51 -41.56 -60.60
N LEU A 4 -10.40 -40.63 -60.28
CA LEU A 4 -10.07 -39.36 -59.62
C LEU A 4 -10.08 -39.59 -58.10
N LEU A 5 -8.91 -39.47 -57.47
CA LEU A 5 -8.78 -39.34 -56.01
C LEU A 5 -9.07 -37.88 -55.65
N ALA A 6 -10.11 -37.66 -54.84
CA ALA A 6 -10.35 -36.38 -54.17
C ALA A 6 -9.49 -36.31 -52.90
N LEU A 7 -8.50 -35.41 -52.91
CA LEU A 7 -7.69 -35.08 -51.73
C LEU A 7 -8.46 -34.03 -50.92
N SER A 8 -8.98 -34.41 -49.74
CA SER A 8 -9.56 -33.46 -48.79
C SER A 8 -8.44 -32.79 -48.00
N PHE A 9 -8.23 -31.49 -48.25
CA PHE A 9 -7.33 -30.65 -47.46
C PHE A 9 -8.08 -30.14 -46.23
N THR A 10 -7.82 -30.73 -45.06
CA THR A 10 -8.29 -30.18 -43.78
C THR A 10 -7.36 -29.04 -43.38
N VAL A 11 -7.76 -27.80 -43.63
CA VAL A 11 -7.08 -26.61 -43.12
C VAL A 11 -7.43 -26.48 -41.63
N LEU A 12 -6.48 -26.83 -40.76
CA LEU A 12 -6.58 -26.55 -39.33
C LEU A 12 -6.28 -25.06 -39.12
N SER A 13 -7.31 -24.23 -39.09
CA SER A 13 -7.18 -22.82 -38.71
C SER A 13 -6.87 -22.73 -37.22
N PHE A 14 -5.59 -22.57 -36.87
CA PHE A 14 -5.20 -22.10 -35.54
C PHE A 14 -5.66 -20.65 -35.39
N LEU A 15 -6.88 -20.45 -34.88
CA LEU A 15 -7.31 -19.18 -34.33
C LEU A 15 -6.50 -18.95 -33.07
N PHE A 16 -5.45 -18.13 -33.16
CA PHE A 16 -4.85 -17.50 -32.00
C PHE A 16 -5.91 -16.57 -31.40
N SER A 17 -6.72 -17.10 -30.47
CA SER A 17 -7.52 -16.25 -29.59
C SER A 17 -6.55 -15.56 -28.66
N PHE A 18 -6.22 -14.30 -28.94
CA PHE A 18 -5.68 -13.43 -27.91
C PHE A 18 -6.73 -13.38 -26.79
N SER A 19 -6.39 -13.96 -25.63
CA SER A 19 -7.29 -13.93 -24.48
C SER A 19 -7.57 -12.47 -24.14
N GLN A 20 -8.85 -12.09 -24.07
CA GLN A 20 -9.21 -10.72 -23.73
C GLN A 20 -8.95 -10.47 -22.24
N LEU A 21 -8.62 -9.24 -21.86
CA LEU A 21 -8.61 -8.82 -20.45
C LEU A 21 -9.98 -9.12 -19.84
N GLN A 22 -9.99 -9.98 -18.81
CA GLN A 22 -11.22 -10.38 -18.10
C GLN A 22 -11.41 -9.52 -16.86
N SER A 23 -12.67 -9.18 -16.56
CA SER A 23 -13.01 -8.62 -15.25
C SER A 23 -12.70 -9.64 -14.14
N PRO A 24 -12.58 -9.20 -12.86
CA PRO A 24 -12.37 -10.13 -11.75
C PRO A 24 -13.42 -11.23 -11.71
N SER A 25 -14.72 -10.89 -11.83
CA SER A 25 -15.80 -11.88 -11.82
C SER A 25 -15.69 -12.90 -12.96
N GLN A 26 -15.34 -12.44 -14.17
CA GLN A 26 -15.17 -13.32 -15.33
C GLN A 26 -14.01 -14.30 -15.17
N PHE A 27 -12.90 -13.84 -14.57
CA PHE A 27 -11.74 -14.68 -14.32
C PHE A 27 -11.99 -15.69 -13.19
N LEU A 28 -12.62 -15.25 -12.11
CA LEU A 28 -12.88 -16.06 -10.92
C LEU A 28 -14.02 -17.07 -11.12
N GLY A 29 -14.95 -16.79 -12.02
CA GLY A 29 -16.14 -17.62 -12.26
C GLY A 29 -17.27 -17.40 -11.25
N TYR A 30 -17.19 -16.36 -10.42
CA TYR A 30 -18.21 -15.91 -9.49
C TYR A 30 -18.15 -14.39 -9.35
N GLU A 31 -19.24 -13.76 -8.91
CA GLU A 31 -19.26 -12.31 -8.75
C GLU A 31 -18.33 -11.86 -7.63
N LEU A 32 -17.52 -10.83 -7.89
CA LEU A 32 -16.64 -10.26 -6.87
C LEU A 32 -17.47 -9.78 -5.66
N GLY A 33 -17.05 -10.13 -4.45
CA GLY A 33 -17.81 -9.88 -3.22
C GLY A 33 -18.85 -10.94 -2.85
N SER A 34 -19.11 -11.94 -3.72
CA SER A 34 -19.96 -13.09 -3.36
C SER A 34 -19.21 -14.19 -2.59
N HIS A 35 -17.88 -14.17 -2.63
CA HIS A 35 -16.99 -15.10 -1.94
C HIS A 35 -15.72 -14.36 -1.51
N TYR A 36 -15.04 -14.89 -0.49
CA TYR A 36 -13.70 -14.42 -0.17
C TYR A 36 -12.68 -15.13 -1.05
N THR A 37 -11.94 -14.37 -1.85
CA THR A 37 -10.97 -14.94 -2.80
C THR A 37 -9.69 -15.37 -2.07
N PRO A 38 -9.29 -16.65 -2.14
CA PRO A 38 -8.02 -17.12 -1.60
C PRO A 38 -6.85 -16.41 -2.29
N HIS A 39 -5.76 -16.18 -1.55
CA HIS A 39 -4.62 -15.39 -2.01
C HIS A 39 -4.06 -15.85 -3.36
N PHE A 40 -3.98 -17.16 -3.62
CA PHE A 40 -3.44 -17.68 -4.88
C PHE A 40 -4.27 -17.22 -6.10
N ASN A 41 -5.60 -17.08 -5.97
CA ASN A 41 -6.45 -16.59 -7.04
C ASN A 41 -6.27 -15.10 -7.28
N ILE A 42 -5.97 -14.32 -6.24
CA ILE A 42 -5.62 -12.89 -6.35
C ILE A 42 -4.31 -12.74 -7.14
N VAL A 43 -3.28 -13.50 -6.76
CA VAL A 43 -1.99 -13.50 -7.49
C VAL A 43 -2.17 -13.95 -8.93
N ASN A 44 -2.97 -15.00 -9.18
CA ASN A 44 -3.27 -15.47 -10.53
C ASN A 44 -4.01 -14.40 -11.35
N TYR A 45 -4.94 -13.66 -10.74
CA TYR A 45 -5.64 -12.57 -11.41
C TYR A 45 -4.68 -11.43 -11.78
N PHE A 46 -3.81 -11.01 -10.86
CA PHE A 46 -2.79 -9.99 -11.14
C PHE A 46 -1.86 -10.41 -12.29
N ASN A 47 -1.44 -11.69 -12.32
CA ASN A 47 -0.66 -12.24 -13.41
C ASN A 47 -1.43 -12.27 -14.74
N HIS A 48 -2.72 -12.59 -14.71
CA HIS A 48 -3.58 -12.52 -15.89
C HIS A 48 -3.66 -11.11 -16.46
N VAL A 49 -3.92 -10.11 -15.61
CA VAL A 49 -3.96 -8.71 -16.03
C VAL A 49 -2.63 -8.28 -16.65
N ALA A 50 -1.50 -8.68 -16.06
CA ALA A 50 -0.19 -8.40 -16.63
C ALA A 50 0.08 -9.11 -17.96
N ALA A 51 -0.40 -10.34 -18.12
CA ALA A 51 -0.30 -11.09 -19.37
C ALA A 51 -1.16 -10.47 -20.50
N GLN A 52 -2.34 -9.92 -20.17
CA GLN A 52 -3.24 -9.29 -21.16
C GLN A 52 -2.98 -7.80 -21.37
N SER A 53 -2.22 -7.15 -20.50
CA SER A 53 -1.85 -5.73 -20.60
C SER A 53 -0.35 -5.49 -20.34
N PRO A 54 0.56 -6.21 -21.02
CA PRO A 54 2.00 -6.20 -20.72
C PRO A 54 2.69 -4.87 -21.01
N SER A 55 2.06 -4.01 -21.83
CA SER A 55 2.55 -2.65 -22.07
C SER A 55 2.20 -1.68 -20.92
N MET A 56 1.26 -2.03 -20.05
CA MET A 56 0.78 -1.15 -18.96
C MET A 56 1.03 -1.72 -17.57
N VAL A 57 1.27 -3.03 -17.43
CA VAL A 57 1.48 -3.69 -16.13
C VAL A 57 2.75 -4.52 -16.13
N ARG A 58 3.54 -4.38 -15.07
CA ARG A 58 4.66 -5.28 -14.73
C ARG A 58 4.47 -5.83 -13.33
N ILE A 59 4.51 -7.15 -13.18
CA ILE A 59 4.52 -7.81 -11.86
C ILE A 59 5.95 -8.10 -11.44
N GLU A 60 6.25 -7.86 -10.17
CA GLU A 60 7.48 -8.28 -9.52
C GLU A 60 7.14 -9.05 -8.25
N GLN A 61 7.64 -10.27 -8.13
CA GLN A 61 7.66 -10.96 -6.85
C GLN A 61 8.85 -10.46 -6.03
N TYR A 62 8.59 -9.81 -4.89
CA TYR A 62 9.63 -9.27 -4.03
C TYR A 62 10.01 -10.20 -2.88
N GLY A 63 9.21 -11.23 -2.61
CA GLY A 63 9.46 -12.09 -1.48
C GLY A 63 8.51 -13.26 -1.33
N LYS A 64 8.60 -13.91 -0.17
CA LYS A 64 7.66 -14.93 0.31
C LYS A 64 7.42 -14.79 1.80
N THR A 65 6.25 -15.20 2.26
CA THR A 65 5.93 -15.33 3.69
C THR A 65 6.55 -16.56 4.33
N ASN A 66 6.37 -16.71 5.65
CA ASN A 66 6.81 -17.90 6.39
C ASN A 66 6.14 -19.19 5.90
N GLU A 67 4.89 -19.11 5.42
CA GLU A 67 4.18 -20.26 4.83
C GLU A 67 4.43 -20.41 3.31
N GLY A 68 5.37 -19.63 2.76
CA GLY A 68 5.81 -19.75 1.37
C GLY A 68 4.92 -19.09 0.32
N ARG A 69 3.93 -18.27 0.74
CA ARG A 69 3.06 -17.53 -0.18
C ARG A 69 3.84 -16.39 -0.84
N PRO A 70 3.69 -16.17 -2.16
CA PRO A 70 4.42 -15.13 -2.86
C PRO A 70 3.94 -13.74 -2.43
N LEU A 71 4.88 -12.82 -2.25
CA LEU A 71 4.60 -11.40 -2.05
C LEU A 71 4.93 -10.66 -3.34
N ILE A 72 3.96 -9.92 -3.90
CA ILE A 72 4.07 -9.31 -5.23
C ILE A 72 3.78 -7.80 -5.21
N LEU A 73 4.40 -7.08 -6.14
CA LEU A 73 4.02 -5.72 -6.51
C LEU A 73 3.59 -5.70 -7.98
N ALA A 74 2.54 -4.94 -8.28
CA ALA A 74 2.18 -4.58 -9.63
C ALA A 74 2.53 -3.12 -9.89
N TYR A 75 3.30 -2.86 -10.94
CA TYR A 75 3.59 -1.52 -11.44
C TYR A 75 2.69 -1.23 -12.63
N ILE A 76 1.86 -0.19 -12.53
CA ILE A 76 0.88 0.21 -13.53
C ILE A 76 1.18 1.63 -14.01
N ALA A 77 1.36 1.79 -15.32
CA ALA A 77 1.64 3.08 -15.92
C ALA A 77 1.20 3.12 -17.40
N ALA A 78 1.19 4.32 -17.99
CA ALA A 78 1.10 4.46 -19.44
C ALA A 78 2.32 3.77 -20.11
N PRO A 79 2.19 3.23 -21.34
CA PRO A 79 3.24 2.41 -21.96
C PRO A 79 4.62 3.06 -21.98
N GLU A 80 4.69 4.34 -22.33
CA GLU A 80 5.95 5.08 -22.43
C GLU A 80 6.69 5.14 -21.09
N LYS A 81 5.95 5.22 -19.98
CA LYS A 81 6.50 5.26 -18.62
C LYS A 81 6.84 3.89 -18.08
N LEU A 82 6.04 2.87 -18.38
CA LEU A 82 6.35 1.51 -17.95
C LEU A 82 7.63 1.01 -18.62
N ASN A 83 7.86 1.41 -19.87
CA ASN A 83 9.11 1.18 -20.57
C ASN A 83 10.29 1.92 -19.91
N ASP A 84 10.06 3.11 -19.35
CA ASP A 84 11.06 3.94 -18.66
C ASP A 84 11.08 3.77 -17.12
N LEU A 85 10.44 2.73 -16.60
CA LEU A 85 10.14 2.57 -15.17
C LEU A 85 11.38 2.68 -14.26
N GLU A 86 12.51 2.11 -14.69
CA GLU A 86 13.75 2.14 -13.90
C GLU A 86 14.39 3.53 -13.85
N ASN A 87 14.26 4.34 -14.92
CA ASN A 87 14.75 5.71 -14.90
C ASN A 87 13.84 6.60 -14.05
N ILE A 88 12.52 6.38 -14.07
CA ILE A 88 11.58 7.04 -13.16
C ILE A 88 11.96 6.75 -11.71
N ARG A 89 12.21 5.47 -11.38
CA ARG A 89 12.65 5.06 -10.04
C ARG A 89 13.94 5.76 -9.61
N LYS A 90 14.98 5.71 -10.46
CA LYS A 90 16.27 6.39 -10.18
C LYS A 90 16.09 7.90 -10.04
N ASN A 91 15.28 8.52 -10.88
CA ASN A 91 14.97 9.94 -10.78
C ASN A 91 14.32 10.28 -9.44
N ASN A 92 13.40 9.44 -8.96
CA ASN A 92 12.79 9.67 -7.66
C ASN A 92 13.79 9.59 -6.50
N MET A 93 14.75 8.66 -6.57
CA MET A 93 15.84 8.62 -5.59
C MET A 93 16.74 9.88 -5.64
N ARG A 94 16.89 10.51 -6.81
CA ARG A 94 17.57 11.82 -6.92
C ARG A 94 16.73 12.95 -6.32
N LEU A 95 15.41 12.94 -6.53
CA LEU A 95 14.49 13.90 -5.90
C LEU A 95 14.56 13.79 -4.36
N ALA A 96 14.72 12.57 -3.84
CA ALA A 96 14.89 12.31 -2.41
C ALA A 96 16.29 12.62 -1.86
N SER A 97 17.23 13.12 -2.67
CA SER A 97 18.66 13.29 -2.29
C SER A 97 19.34 12.00 -1.77
N SER A 98 18.79 10.84 -2.14
CA SER A 98 19.25 9.51 -1.70
C SER A 98 20.00 8.76 -2.82
N SER A 99 20.14 9.36 -4.00
CA SER A 99 20.93 8.79 -5.10
C SER A 99 22.42 9.00 -4.92
N LEU A 100 23.22 8.00 -5.30
CA LEU A 100 24.68 8.11 -5.39
C LEU A 100 25.16 8.66 -6.73
N ASP A 101 24.28 8.71 -7.75
CA ASP A 101 24.62 9.33 -9.02
C ASP A 101 24.55 10.87 -8.92
N LYS A 102 25.52 11.56 -9.53
CA LYS A 102 25.60 13.04 -9.47
C LYS A 102 24.71 13.73 -10.52
N MET A 103 23.68 13.05 -11.00
CA MET A 103 22.78 13.59 -12.02
C MET A 103 21.72 14.49 -11.38
N ALA A 104 21.32 15.55 -12.10
CA ALA A 104 20.23 16.40 -11.65
C ALA A 104 18.89 15.64 -11.66
N ALA A 105 18.06 15.90 -10.66
CA ALA A 105 16.70 15.38 -10.59
C ALA A 105 15.78 16.13 -11.58
N ASN A 106 14.86 15.41 -12.22
CA ASN A 106 13.82 15.94 -13.09
C ASN A 106 12.49 16.00 -12.33
N GLU A 107 11.95 17.20 -12.12
CA GLU A 107 10.64 17.40 -11.47
C GLU A 107 9.45 17.22 -12.41
N ASN A 108 9.67 17.13 -13.72
CA ASN A 108 8.63 16.79 -14.70
C ASN A 108 8.41 15.26 -14.82
N ALA A 109 8.85 14.50 -13.82
CA ALA A 109 8.63 13.07 -13.71
C ALA A 109 7.19 12.78 -13.23
N PRO A 110 6.67 11.56 -13.48
CA PRO A 110 5.36 11.20 -12.95
C PRO A 110 5.38 11.04 -11.42
N ALA A 111 4.25 11.37 -10.79
CA ALA A 111 4.05 11.09 -9.38
C ALA A 111 3.91 9.57 -9.14
N ILE A 112 4.44 9.08 -8.03
CA ILE A 112 4.40 7.66 -7.67
C ILE A 112 3.38 7.47 -6.55
N VAL A 113 2.35 6.65 -6.81
CA VAL A 113 1.28 6.31 -5.85
C VAL A 113 1.44 4.84 -5.49
N TRP A 114 1.53 4.52 -4.20
CA TRP A 114 1.58 3.14 -3.72
C TRP A 114 0.33 2.81 -2.91
N LEU A 115 -0.43 1.82 -3.36
CA LEU A 115 -1.65 1.34 -2.73
C LEU A 115 -1.36 -0.04 -2.10
N SER A 116 -1.41 -0.10 -0.76
CA SER A 116 -1.05 -1.25 0.05
C SER A 116 -2.30 -1.85 0.68
N TYR A 117 -2.59 -3.12 0.35
CA TYR A 117 -3.83 -3.78 0.77
C TYR A 117 -3.57 -4.92 1.76
N ASN A 118 -4.48 -5.09 2.72
CA ASN A 118 -4.62 -6.28 3.57
C ASN A 118 -3.37 -6.61 4.41
N VAL A 119 -2.81 -5.59 5.09
CA VAL A 119 -1.75 -5.79 6.10
C VAL A 119 -2.26 -6.54 7.33
N HIS A 120 -3.55 -6.39 7.65
CA HIS A 120 -4.25 -7.30 8.55
C HIS A 120 -5.08 -8.29 7.74
N GLY A 121 -4.78 -9.59 7.82
CA GLY A 121 -5.35 -10.58 6.91
C GLY A 121 -6.88 -10.76 7.03
N ASN A 122 -7.45 -10.53 8.22
CA ASN A 122 -8.89 -10.58 8.46
C ASN A 122 -9.62 -9.25 8.21
N GLU A 123 -9.00 -8.33 7.46
CA GLU A 123 -9.61 -7.14 6.86
C GLU A 123 -9.63 -7.32 5.31
N PRO A 124 -10.32 -8.37 4.81
CA PRO A 124 -10.09 -8.93 3.48
C PRO A 124 -10.65 -8.13 2.29
N SER A 125 -11.60 -7.21 2.50
CA SER A 125 -12.29 -6.50 1.39
C SER A 125 -11.33 -5.66 0.56
N SER A 126 -10.23 -5.21 1.17
CA SER A 126 -9.20 -4.42 0.53
C SER A 126 -8.53 -5.18 -0.63
N SER A 127 -8.23 -6.48 -0.49
CA SER A 127 -7.64 -7.25 -1.61
C SER A 127 -8.65 -7.57 -2.71
N GLU A 128 -9.94 -7.66 -2.38
CA GLU A 128 -11.00 -7.74 -3.40
C GLU A 128 -11.03 -6.45 -4.22
N ALA A 129 -10.98 -5.30 -3.54
CA ALA A 129 -10.88 -3.99 -4.16
C ALA A 129 -9.60 -3.84 -5.01
N ALA A 130 -8.49 -4.43 -4.60
CA ALA A 130 -7.24 -4.41 -5.35
C ALA A 130 -7.38 -5.05 -6.75
N MET A 131 -8.14 -6.15 -6.86
CA MET A 131 -8.45 -6.79 -8.16
C MET A 131 -9.29 -5.88 -9.05
N MET A 132 -10.33 -5.24 -8.50
CA MET A 132 -11.13 -4.27 -9.26
C MET A 132 -10.31 -3.05 -9.67
N THR A 133 -9.43 -2.57 -8.80
CA THR A 133 -8.56 -1.41 -9.04
C THR A 133 -7.59 -1.66 -10.17
N ILE A 134 -6.84 -2.76 -10.15
CA ILE A 134 -5.89 -3.06 -11.24
C ILE A 134 -6.62 -3.24 -12.58
N TYR A 135 -7.78 -3.88 -12.59
CA TYR A 135 -8.61 -4.03 -13.79
C TYR A 135 -9.00 -2.67 -14.38
N GLU A 136 -9.58 -1.78 -13.57
CA GLU A 136 -10.08 -0.48 -14.03
C GLU A 136 -8.96 0.49 -14.43
N LEU A 137 -7.77 0.37 -13.82
CA LEU A 137 -6.61 1.15 -14.24
C LEU A 137 -6.16 0.83 -15.68
N VAL A 138 -6.34 -0.42 -16.13
CA VAL A 138 -5.89 -0.85 -17.47
C VAL A 138 -7.02 -1.19 -18.43
N ASN A 139 -8.27 -1.08 -17.98
CA ASN A 139 -9.46 -1.30 -18.79
C ASN A 139 -9.44 -0.34 -20.01
N PRO A 140 -9.40 -0.86 -21.25
CA PRO A 140 -9.38 -0.02 -22.46
C PRO A 140 -10.61 0.90 -22.59
N ALA A 141 -11.73 0.55 -21.96
CA ALA A 141 -12.93 1.39 -21.93
C ALA A 141 -12.84 2.58 -20.94
N ASN A 142 -11.94 2.52 -19.96
CA ASN A 142 -11.80 3.56 -18.95
C ASN A 142 -10.83 4.65 -19.44
N SER A 143 -11.37 5.69 -20.09
CA SER A 143 -10.57 6.82 -20.59
C SER A 143 -9.94 7.66 -19.47
N ARG A 144 -10.61 7.77 -18.32
CA ARG A 144 -10.13 8.57 -17.18
C ARG A 144 -8.85 7.99 -16.59
N SER A 145 -8.81 6.68 -16.33
CA SER A 145 -7.60 6.03 -15.79
C SER A 145 -6.41 6.17 -16.73
N LYS A 146 -6.62 6.06 -18.05
CA LYS A 146 -5.59 6.32 -19.06
C LYS A 146 -5.01 7.73 -18.99
N GLU A 147 -5.84 8.74 -18.83
CA GLU A 147 -5.35 10.11 -18.61
C GLU A 147 -4.58 10.23 -17.29
N TRP A 148 -5.05 9.57 -16.23
CA TRP A 148 -4.36 9.63 -14.94
C TRP A 148 -2.95 9.03 -15.00
N LEU A 149 -2.82 7.87 -15.64
CA LEU A 149 -1.55 7.15 -15.84
C LEU A 149 -0.57 7.89 -16.75
N LYS A 150 -0.99 8.94 -17.48
CA LYS A 150 -0.06 9.88 -18.15
C LYS A 150 0.68 10.79 -17.19
N ASN A 151 0.22 10.95 -15.94
CA ASN A 151 0.93 11.71 -14.90
C ASN A 151 1.37 10.88 -13.68
N THR A 152 0.92 9.63 -13.55
CA THR A 152 1.31 8.76 -12.43
C THR A 152 2.04 7.48 -12.85
N VAL A 153 2.73 6.86 -11.89
CA VAL A 153 3.04 5.43 -11.82
C VAL A 153 2.36 4.91 -10.56
N VAL A 154 1.51 3.89 -10.70
CA VAL A 154 0.79 3.28 -9.57
C VAL A 154 1.46 1.97 -9.22
N ILE A 155 1.74 1.75 -7.95
CA ILE A 155 2.26 0.52 -7.36
C ILE A 155 1.15 -0.09 -6.53
N ILE A 156 0.80 -1.35 -6.75
CA ILE A 156 -0.18 -2.07 -5.94
C ILE A 156 0.52 -3.24 -5.25
N ASP A 157 0.45 -3.29 -3.91
CA ASP A 157 0.69 -4.51 -3.12
C ASP A 157 -0.68 -5.11 -2.76
N PRO A 158 -1.14 -6.16 -3.45
CA PRO A 158 -2.52 -6.63 -3.31
C PRO A 158 -2.81 -7.34 -1.98
N CYS A 159 -1.78 -7.79 -1.26
CA CYS A 159 -1.95 -8.53 -0.03
C CYS A 159 -0.63 -8.60 0.75
N ILE A 160 -0.47 -7.71 1.74
CA ILE A 160 0.73 -7.67 2.58
C ILE A 160 0.82 -8.87 3.53
N ASN A 161 -0.32 -9.37 4.02
CA ASN A 161 -0.39 -10.50 4.95
C ASN A 161 -1.17 -11.70 4.38
N PRO A 162 -0.64 -12.41 3.37
CA PRO A 162 -1.37 -13.50 2.74
C PRO A 162 -1.53 -14.73 3.65
N ASP A 163 -0.66 -14.92 4.66
CA ASP A 163 -0.80 -15.99 5.65
C ASP A 163 -1.99 -15.75 6.57
N GLY A 164 -2.13 -14.53 7.09
CA GLY A 164 -3.32 -14.13 7.85
C GLY A 164 -4.58 -14.10 7.00
N ARG A 165 -4.48 -13.64 5.75
CA ARG A 165 -5.61 -13.58 4.81
C ARG A 165 -6.21 -14.94 4.57
N ASP A 166 -5.39 -15.91 4.16
CA ASP A 166 -5.88 -17.25 3.86
C ASP A 166 -6.42 -17.94 5.11
N ARG A 167 -5.90 -17.62 6.31
CA ARG A 167 -6.48 -18.11 7.57
C ARG A 167 -7.95 -17.66 7.71
N TYR A 168 -8.22 -16.37 7.51
CA TYR A 168 -9.58 -15.83 7.55
C TYR A 168 -10.43 -16.36 6.40
N ALA A 169 -9.96 -16.22 5.15
CA ALA A 169 -10.70 -16.58 3.93
C ALA A 169 -11.08 -18.07 3.92
N ASN A 170 -10.17 -18.97 4.31
CA ASN A 170 -10.48 -20.38 4.40
C ASN A 170 -11.52 -20.66 5.48
N TRP A 171 -11.41 -20.02 6.65
CA TRP A 171 -12.39 -20.19 7.71
C TRP A 171 -13.78 -19.73 7.28
N VAL A 172 -13.92 -18.47 6.84
CA VAL A 172 -15.23 -17.89 6.50
C VAL A 172 -15.91 -18.65 5.35
N ASN A 173 -15.15 -19.08 4.34
CA ASN A 173 -15.68 -19.88 3.23
C ASN A 173 -16.14 -21.28 3.66
N THR A 174 -15.66 -21.82 4.80
CA THR A 174 -16.11 -23.12 5.33
C THR A 174 -17.35 -23.04 6.22
N VAL A 175 -17.61 -21.87 6.82
CA VAL A 175 -18.73 -21.68 7.75
C VAL A 175 -19.92 -20.97 7.12
N THR A 176 -19.71 -20.23 6.04
CA THR A 176 -20.77 -19.54 5.30
C THR A 176 -21.59 -20.55 4.49
N GLY A 177 -22.92 -20.47 4.61
CA GLY A 177 -23.84 -21.32 3.85
C GLY A 177 -24.04 -20.85 2.41
N MET A 178 -24.99 -21.46 1.70
CA MET A 178 -25.40 -21.01 0.35
C MET A 178 -25.91 -19.57 0.33
N THR A 179 -26.47 -19.11 1.45
CA THR A 179 -26.95 -17.74 1.66
C THR A 179 -26.28 -17.24 2.93
N PRO A 180 -25.63 -16.05 2.90
CA PRO A 180 -25.03 -15.49 4.10
C PRO A 180 -26.11 -15.14 5.11
N ASN A 181 -25.78 -15.28 6.39
CA ASN A 181 -26.67 -14.94 7.50
C ASN A 181 -26.22 -13.61 8.10
N PRO A 182 -26.92 -12.49 7.84
CA PRO A 182 -26.47 -11.17 8.26
C PRO A 182 -26.57 -10.92 9.77
N ASN A 183 -27.15 -11.85 10.55
CA ASN A 183 -27.21 -11.72 11.99
C ASN A 183 -25.81 -11.89 12.60
N PHE A 184 -25.27 -10.83 13.21
CA PHE A 184 -23.94 -10.80 13.84
C PHE A 184 -23.67 -11.89 14.89
N LEU A 185 -24.71 -12.56 15.42
CA LEU A 185 -24.58 -13.71 16.33
C LEU A 185 -24.34 -15.05 15.60
N ALA A 186 -24.44 -15.08 14.27
CA ALA A 186 -24.19 -16.26 13.47
C ALA A 186 -22.70 -16.63 13.46
N ARG A 187 -22.42 -17.93 13.24
CA ARG A 187 -21.06 -18.48 13.26
C ARG A 187 -20.12 -17.78 12.28
N GLU A 188 -20.61 -17.28 11.15
CA GLU A 188 -19.83 -16.60 10.12
C GLU A 188 -19.25 -15.23 10.54
N HIS A 189 -19.64 -14.72 11.71
CA HIS A 189 -19.11 -13.47 12.30
C HIS A 189 -18.19 -13.70 13.51
N MET A 190 -17.95 -14.95 13.88
CA MET A 190 -17.19 -15.33 15.08
C MET A 190 -15.91 -16.05 14.71
N GLU A 191 -14.94 -15.29 14.16
CA GLU A 191 -13.62 -15.81 13.79
C GLU A 191 -12.95 -16.53 14.97
N PRO A 192 -12.49 -17.79 14.80
CA PRO A 192 -11.81 -18.53 15.85
C PRO A 192 -10.38 -18.02 16.07
N TRP A 193 -9.80 -18.36 17.23
CA TRP A 193 -8.40 -18.10 17.50
C TRP A 193 -7.52 -19.28 17.01
N PRO A 194 -6.33 -19.03 16.42
CA PRO A 194 -5.80 -17.71 16.04
C PRO A 194 -6.56 -17.13 14.84
N GLY A 195 -6.84 -15.82 14.90
CA GLY A 195 -7.49 -15.09 13.80
C GLY A 195 -6.51 -14.64 12.72
N GLY A 196 -7.01 -14.13 11.61
CA GLY A 196 -6.25 -13.72 10.42
C GLY A 196 -5.61 -12.34 10.52
N ARG A 197 -5.87 -11.56 11.58
CA ARG A 197 -5.32 -10.19 11.73
C ARG A 197 -3.80 -10.17 11.58
N SER A 198 -3.12 -11.04 12.31
CA SER A 198 -1.67 -11.10 12.39
C SER A 198 -1.06 -12.09 11.40
N ASN A 199 0.26 -11.99 11.17
CA ASN A 199 0.98 -12.91 10.29
C ASN A 199 1.10 -14.33 10.88
N HIS A 200 1.95 -15.18 10.28
CA HIS A 200 2.21 -16.54 10.75
C HIS A 200 2.59 -16.63 12.23
N TYR A 201 3.45 -15.73 12.72
CA TYR A 201 3.93 -15.73 14.11
C TYR A 201 3.09 -14.85 15.06
N ASN A 202 1.89 -14.47 14.64
CA ASN A 202 0.99 -13.59 15.37
C ASN A 202 1.53 -12.17 15.63
N PHE A 203 2.40 -11.66 14.76
CA PHE A 203 2.81 -10.26 14.76
C PHE A 203 1.86 -9.40 13.92
N ASP A 204 1.61 -8.19 14.41
CA ASP A 204 0.92 -7.15 13.68
C ASP A 204 1.92 -6.48 12.72
N LEU A 205 1.74 -6.69 11.41
CA LEU A 205 2.61 -6.15 10.37
C LEU A 205 2.47 -4.64 10.20
N ASN A 206 1.34 -4.04 10.64
CA ASN A 206 1.17 -2.60 10.67
C ASN A 206 1.85 -1.97 11.89
N ARG A 207 2.48 -2.75 12.78
CA ARG A 207 3.36 -2.22 13.84
C ARG A 207 4.84 -2.33 13.49
N ASP A 208 5.21 -2.96 12.38
CA ASP A 208 6.55 -3.48 12.10
C ASP A 208 7.28 -2.79 10.93
N TRP A 209 6.81 -1.62 10.48
CA TRP A 209 7.44 -0.85 9.40
C TRP A 209 8.85 -0.36 9.71
N ALA A 210 9.07 0.26 10.88
CA ALA A 210 10.39 0.75 11.29
C ALA A 210 11.25 -0.37 11.89
N TRP A 211 10.63 -1.32 12.59
CA TRP A 211 11.34 -2.37 13.32
C TRP A 211 11.80 -3.52 12.42
N GLN A 212 11.01 -3.84 11.39
CA GLN A 212 11.31 -4.85 10.36
C GLN A 212 11.78 -6.16 11.00
N THR A 213 10.95 -6.70 11.89
CA THR A 213 11.22 -7.97 12.59
C THR A 213 10.68 -9.16 11.83
N GLN A 214 9.61 -8.97 11.05
CA GLN A 214 8.96 -10.02 10.27
C GLN A 214 9.50 -10.09 8.84
N VAL A 215 9.47 -11.29 8.25
CA VAL A 215 10.02 -11.53 6.91
C VAL A 215 9.28 -10.73 5.84
N GLU A 216 7.96 -10.55 6.00
CA GLU A 216 7.14 -9.73 5.12
C GLU A 216 7.61 -8.27 5.15
N SER A 217 7.81 -7.70 6.34
CA SER A 217 8.27 -6.32 6.53
C SER A 217 9.69 -6.11 6.00
N VAL A 218 10.64 -7.00 6.32
CA VAL A 218 12.04 -6.89 5.86
C VAL A 218 12.10 -6.86 4.32
N GLN A 219 11.34 -7.73 3.66
CA GLN A 219 11.33 -7.79 2.20
C GLN A 219 10.60 -6.58 1.58
N ARG A 220 9.48 -6.13 2.18
CA ARG A 220 8.71 -4.96 1.75
C ARG A 220 9.54 -3.68 1.84
N MET A 221 10.24 -3.47 2.96
CA MET A 221 10.97 -2.22 3.19
C MET A 221 12.14 -2.01 2.23
N ILE A 222 12.77 -3.09 1.75
CA ILE A 222 13.75 -3.00 0.65
C ILE A 222 13.11 -2.37 -0.59
N LYS A 223 11.88 -2.79 -0.95
CA LYS A 223 11.16 -2.23 -2.11
C LYS A 223 10.65 -0.83 -1.85
N TYR A 224 10.12 -0.58 -0.65
CA TYR A 224 9.67 0.75 -0.26
C TYR A 224 10.80 1.78 -0.39
N ASN A 225 11.98 1.51 0.17
CA ASN A 225 13.13 2.42 0.11
C ASN A 225 13.77 2.53 -1.29
N GLN A 226 13.54 1.54 -2.19
CA GLN A 226 13.95 1.63 -3.59
C GLN A 226 13.09 2.58 -4.43
N TRP A 227 11.88 2.89 -3.95
CA TRP A 227 10.86 3.64 -4.67
C TRP A 227 10.48 4.97 -4.03
N LEU A 228 10.37 5.03 -2.69
CA LEU A 228 9.94 6.19 -1.91
C LEU A 228 8.74 6.93 -2.54
N PRO A 229 7.54 6.32 -2.53
CA PRO A 229 6.39 6.88 -3.24
C PRO A 229 6.04 8.28 -2.71
N HIS A 230 5.41 9.07 -3.57
CA HIS A 230 4.95 10.40 -3.17
C HIS A 230 3.65 10.33 -2.38
N VAL A 231 2.81 9.34 -2.67
CA VAL A 231 1.55 9.06 -1.96
C VAL A 231 1.54 7.59 -1.59
N HIS A 232 1.25 7.27 -0.33
CA HIS A 232 1.08 5.89 0.14
C HIS A 232 -0.26 5.74 0.86
N VAL A 233 -1.00 4.69 0.53
CA VAL A 233 -2.27 4.35 1.19
C VAL A 233 -2.17 2.96 1.79
N ASP A 234 -2.50 2.83 3.07
CA ASP A 234 -2.70 1.57 3.78
C ASP A 234 -4.20 1.31 3.98
N PHE A 235 -4.73 0.28 3.31
CA PHE A 235 -6.15 -0.05 3.33
C PHE A 235 -6.47 -1.05 4.44
N HIS A 236 -7.45 -0.68 5.27
CA HIS A 236 -7.85 -1.38 6.48
C HIS A 236 -9.36 -1.53 6.63
N GLU A 237 -9.77 -2.37 7.58
CA GLU A 237 -11.14 -2.43 8.06
C GLU A 237 -11.25 -2.26 9.57
N GLN A 238 -12.39 -1.72 10.01
CA GLN A 238 -12.75 -1.49 11.40
C GLN A 238 -14.10 -2.15 11.75
N GLY A 239 -14.71 -1.76 12.87
CA GLY A 239 -15.99 -2.30 13.30
C GLY A 239 -17.08 -2.13 12.23
N TYR A 240 -17.95 -3.13 12.06
CA TYR A 240 -18.98 -3.11 11.01
C TYR A 240 -20.04 -2.02 11.15
N ASN A 241 -20.23 -1.46 12.36
CA ASN A 241 -21.12 -0.32 12.58
C ASN A 241 -20.46 1.02 12.25
N GLU A 242 -19.16 1.05 11.98
CA GLU A 242 -18.46 2.29 11.70
C GLU A 242 -18.59 2.67 10.22
N PRO A 243 -18.86 3.95 9.89
CA PRO A 243 -18.80 4.43 8.51
C PRO A 243 -17.37 4.43 7.98
N TYR A 244 -17.18 4.76 6.70
CA TYR A 244 -15.83 4.76 6.10
C TYR A 244 -14.98 5.91 6.65
N TYR A 245 -13.71 5.66 6.95
CA TYR A 245 -12.75 6.72 7.27
C TYR A 245 -11.73 6.90 6.16
N PHE A 246 -11.45 8.16 5.85
CA PHE A 246 -10.28 8.57 5.09
C PHE A 246 -9.70 9.87 5.64
N ALA A 247 -8.49 10.20 5.18
CA ALA A 247 -7.77 11.42 5.56
C ALA A 247 -8.67 12.68 5.42
N PRO A 248 -8.44 13.74 6.23
CA PRO A 248 -7.28 13.95 7.10
C PRO A 248 -7.37 13.27 8.48
N ALA A 249 -6.18 12.99 9.03
CA ALA A 249 -5.99 12.48 10.39
C ALA A 249 -6.41 13.50 11.47
N ALA A 250 -6.59 13.01 12.69
CA ALA A 250 -6.95 13.80 13.86
C ALA A 250 -5.77 14.68 14.32
N GLU A 251 -6.09 15.87 14.83
CA GLU A 251 -5.10 16.75 15.47
C GLU A 251 -4.84 16.33 16.92
N PRO A 252 -3.64 16.61 17.48
CA PRO A 252 -2.52 17.32 16.84
C PRO A 252 -1.65 16.43 15.96
N PHE A 253 -0.97 17.03 14.98
CA PHE A 253 0.05 16.37 14.16
C PHE A 253 1.44 16.53 14.77
N HIS A 254 2.33 15.56 14.55
CA HIS A 254 3.74 15.74 14.87
C HIS A 254 4.32 16.95 14.11
N GLU A 255 5.14 17.75 14.78
CA GLU A 255 5.72 18.99 14.24
C GLU A 255 6.54 18.83 12.95
N VAL A 256 7.07 17.63 12.68
CA VAL A 256 7.87 17.36 11.48
C VAL A 256 7.01 17.11 10.24
N ILE A 257 5.70 16.87 10.41
CA ILE A 257 4.76 16.72 9.28
C ILE A 257 4.53 18.10 8.68
N THR A 258 4.94 18.27 7.42
CA THR A 258 4.91 19.56 6.72
C THR A 258 3.48 20.05 6.47
N THR A 259 3.31 21.37 6.34
CA THR A 259 2.02 21.97 5.94
C THR A 259 1.50 21.37 4.64
N TRP A 260 2.38 21.13 3.66
CA TRP A 260 2.00 20.51 2.39
C TRP A 260 1.41 19.11 2.55
N GLN A 261 2.03 18.25 3.36
CA GLN A 261 1.52 16.89 3.60
C GLN A 261 0.11 16.92 4.22
N ARG A 262 -0.13 17.83 5.18
CA ARG A 262 -1.44 18.03 5.82
C ARG A 262 -2.49 18.56 4.84
N ASP A 263 -2.11 19.58 4.06
CA ASP A 263 -2.99 20.21 3.08
C ASP A 263 -3.39 19.22 1.98
N PHE A 264 -2.44 18.39 1.53
CA PHE A 264 -2.70 17.41 0.48
C PHE A 264 -3.52 16.21 0.99
N GLN A 265 -3.32 15.74 2.23
CA GLN A 265 -4.26 14.80 2.88
C GLN A 265 -5.69 15.34 2.87
N THR A 266 -5.87 16.63 3.18
CA THR A 266 -7.19 17.28 3.15
C THR A 266 -7.77 17.36 1.74
N GLN A 267 -6.95 17.62 0.71
CA GLN A 267 -7.40 17.63 -0.67
C GLN A 267 -7.83 16.24 -1.16
N ILE A 268 -7.10 15.19 -0.80
CA ILE A 268 -7.45 13.81 -1.10
C ILE A 268 -8.78 13.45 -0.44
N GLY A 269 -8.93 13.73 0.85
CA GLY A 269 -10.18 13.51 1.59
C GLY A 269 -11.39 14.22 0.97
N LYS A 270 -11.23 15.47 0.53
CA LYS A 270 -12.29 16.21 -0.19
C LYS A 270 -12.64 15.56 -1.53
N ASN A 271 -11.68 15.00 -2.25
CA ASN A 271 -11.95 14.29 -3.50
C ASN A 271 -12.71 12.98 -3.23
N HIS A 272 -12.38 12.26 -2.15
CA HIS A 272 -13.14 11.07 -1.72
C HIS A 272 -14.57 11.43 -1.33
N ALA A 273 -14.74 12.47 -0.49
CA ALA A 273 -16.03 12.98 -0.06
C ALA A 273 -16.98 13.24 -1.23
N LYS A 274 -16.50 13.85 -2.33
CA LYS A 274 -17.30 14.06 -3.54
C LYS A 274 -17.93 12.76 -4.07
N TYR A 275 -17.19 11.65 -4.11
CA TYR A 275 -17.72 10.38 -4.58
C TYR A 275 -18.67 9.73 -3.55
N PHE A 276 -18.37 9.84 -2.27
CA PHE A 276 -19.24 9.32 -1.21
C PHE A 276 -20.57 10.08 -1.16
N ASP A 277 -20.53 11.42 -1.19
CA ASP A 277 -21.70 12.29 -1.23
C ASP A 277 -22.59 11.98 -2.45
N GLN A 278 -21.98 11.71 -3.62
CA GLN A 278 -22.70 11.35 -4.85
C GLN A 278 -23.45 10.01 -4.75
N ASN A 279 -22.93 9.07 -3.97
CA ASN A 279 -23.52 7.74 -3.79
C ASN A 279 -24.34 7.62 -2.48
N GLY A 280 -24.37 8.68 -1.66
CA GLY A 280 -25.05 8.66 -0.35
C GLY A 280 -24.35 7.80 0.70
N TRP A 281 -23.05 7.54 0.56
CA TRP A 281 -22.29 6.73 1.51
C TRP A 281 -21.80 7.55 2.69
N LEU A 282 -21.93 7.01 3.90
CA LEU A 282 -21.47 7.65 5.13
C LEU A 282 -19.97 7.53 5.30
N TYR A 283 -19.35 8.62 5.75
CA TYR A 283 -17.92 8.68 6.08
C TYR A 283 -17.66 9.66 7.23
N PHE A 284 -16.47 9.56 7.81
CA PHE A 284 -15.96 10.51 8.79
C PHE A 284 -14.47 10.82 8.58
N THR A 285 -14.00 11.93 9.16
CA THR A 285 -12.60 12.39 9.09
C THR A 285 -12.23 13.13 10.39
N LYS A 286 -10.94 13.34 10.69
CA LYS A 286 -10.45 14.20 11.79
C LYS A 286 -10.75 13.79 13.24
N GLU A 287 -11.25 12.58 13.48
CA GLU A 287 -11.74 12.20 14.82
C GLU A 287 -10.78 11.29 15.59
N ARG A 288 -10.44 10.13 15.01
CA ARG A 288 -9.87 9.02 15.78
C ARG A 288 -8.44 8.64 15.42
N PHE A 289 -8.09 8.70 14.14
CA PHE A 289 -6.81 8.17 13.65
C PHE A 289 -5.77 9.28 13.63
N ASP A 290 -4.70 9.10 14.41
CA ASP A 290 -3.58 10.04 14.55
C ASP A 290 -2.37 9.63 13.70
N LEU A 291 -1.33 10.48 13.70
CA LEU A 291 -0.05 10.22 13.01
C LEU A 291 1.15 10.20 13.99
N PHE A 292 0.98 9.73 15.22
CA PHE A 292 2.03 9.80 16.25
C PHE A 292 3.04 8.65 16.21
N TYR A 293 2.59 7.40 16.15
CA TYR A 293 3.49 6.25 16.20
C TYR A 293 4.21 6.08 14.86
N PRO A 294 5.56 6.10 14.80
CA PRO A 294 6.32 6.25 13.54
C PRO A 294 6.46 4.97 12.70
N SER A 295 5.68 3.93 13.00
CA SER A 295 5.84 2.62 12.39
C SER A 295 4.52 2.02 11.92
N TYR A 296 3.56 2.87 11.55
CA TYR A 296 2.36 2.54 10.78
C TYR A 296 2.62 2.71 9.28
N GLY A 297 1.78 2.06 8.47
CA GLY A 297 1.77 2.21 7.01
C GLY A 297 1.30 3.57 6.50
N ASP A 298 0.84 4.48 7.37
CA ASP A 298 0.58 5.88 7.03
C ASP A 298 1.66 6.82 7.57
N THR A 299 2.18 6.58 8.78
CA THR A 299 3.17 7.44 9.43
C THR A 299 4.59 7.22 8.97
N TYR A 300 5.05 5.97 8.82
CA TYR A 300 6.40 5.70 8.33
C TYR A 300 6.61 6.32 6.93
N PRO A 301 5.67 6.15 5.97
CA PRO A 301 5.73 6.87 4.71
C PRO A 301 5.72 8.38 4.85
N THR A 302 4.90 8.93 5.76
CA THR A 302 4.85 10.38 6.01
C THR A 302 6.19 10.93 6.50
N TYR A 303 6.85 10.24 7.42
CA TYR A 303 8.20 10.60 7.88
C TYR A 303 9.29 10.34 6.82
N SER A 304 8.97 9.57 5.77
CA SER A 304 9.81 9.35 4.59
C SER A 304 9.44 10.26 3.41
N GLY A 305 8.73 11.37 3.67
CA GLY A 305 8.41 12.42 2.68
C GLY A 305 7.17 12.17 1.83
N ALA A 306 6.51 11.01 1.99
CA ALA A 306 5.25 10.73 1.30
C ALA A 306 4.08 11.48 1.94
N ILE A 307 2.95 11.54 1.23
CA ILE A 307 1.65 11.75 1.84
C ILE A 307 1.10 10.37 2.18
N GLY A 308 1.37 9.90 3.40
CA GLY A 308 0.89 8.60 3.89
C GLY A 308 -0.52 8.71 4.48
N MET A 309 -1.37 7.72 4.23
CA MET A 309 -2.76 7.70 4.69
C MET A 309 -3.23 6.29 5.04
N THR A 310 -4.11 6.20 6.03
CA THR A 310 -4.88 5.01 6.35
C THR A 310 -6.33 5.23 5.94
N TYR A 311 -6.93 4.25 5.27
CA TYR A 311 -8.37 4.22 4.99
C TYR A 311 -9.01 3.03 5.70
N GLU A 312 -10.11 3.25 6.41
CA GLU A 312 -10.76 2.22 7.24
C GLU A 312 -12.21 2.02 6.78
N GLN A 313 -12.52 0.82 6.33
CA GLN A 313 -13.87 0.41 5.96
C GLN A 313 -14.54 -0.31 7.12
N GLY A 314 -15.78 0.01 7.45
CA GLY A 314 -16.56 -0.81 8.38
C GLY A 314 -16.67 -2.26 7.90
N GLY A 315 -16.46 -3.23 8.79
CA GLY A 315 -16.67 -4.64 8.50
C GLY A 315 -15.79 -5.51 9.39
N GLY A 316 -14.51 -5.55 9.05
CA GLY A 316 -13.47 -6.30 9.74
C GLY A 316 -13.79 -7.80 9.77
N PRO A 317 -13.25 -8.55 10.75
CA PRO A 317 -13.47 -9.99 10.85
C PRO A 317 -14.92 -10.39 11.13
N ARG A 318 -15.76 -9.43 11.55
CA ARG A 318 -17.17 -9.65 11.83
C ARG A 318 -18.08 -9.32 10.65
N GLY A 319 -17.54 -8.76 9.57
CA GLY A 319 -18.36 -8.33 8.43
C GLY A 319 -18.99 -9.48 7.64
N GLY A 320 -18.44 -10.70 7.70
CA GLY A 320 -18.93 -11.85 6.94
C GLY A 320 -19.07 -11.54 5.44
N LEU A 321 -19.91 -12.25 4.68
CA LEU A 321 -20.28 -11.74 3.33
C LEU A 321 -21.32 -10.61 3.41
N ALA A 322 -22.12 -10.60 4.47
CA ALA A 322 -23.12 -9.59 4.77
C ALA A 322 -23.34 -9.53 6.28
N VAL A 323 -23.55 -8.35 6.85
CA VAL A 323 -23.89 -8.17 8.27
C VAL A 323 -24.89 -7.03 8.44
N THR A 324 -25.89 -7.21 9.30
CA THR A 324 -26.83 -6.14 9.65
C THR A 324 -26.14 -5.15 10.59
N ILE A 325 -26.18 -3.88 10.22
CA ILE A 325 -25.63 -2.76 11.01
C ILE A 325 -26.71 -2.14 11.91
N GLU A 326 -26.32 -1.28 12.85
CA GLU A 326 -27.22 -0.72 13.87
C GLU A 326 -28.43 0.07 13.35
N ASP A 327 -28.33 0.68 12.17
CA ASP A 327 -29.44 1.40 11.53
C ASP A 327 -30.48 0.48 10.84
N GLY A 328 -30.22 -0.84 10.84
CA GLY A 328 -31.07 -1.86 10.25
C GLY A 328 -30.74 -2.20 8.80
N ASP A 329 -29.78 -1.52 8.16
CA ASP A 329 -29.30 -1.86 6.83
C ASP A 329 -28.33 -3.06 6.86
N THR A 330 -27.97 -3.59 5.68
CA THR A 330 -27.05 -4.69 5.52
C THR A 330 -25.78 -4.25 4.81
N LEU A 331 -24.65 -4.31 5.50
CA LEU A 331 -23.34 -4.06 4.94
C LEU A 331 -22.79 -5.33 4.29
N THR A 332 -22.56 -5.31 2.99
CA THR A 332 -22.04 -6.47 2.24
C THR A 332 -20.54 -6.38 1.97
N LEU A 333 -19.91 -7.50 1.60
CA LEU A 333 -18.55 -7.50 1.08
C LEU A 333 -18.43 -6.66 -0.21
N LEU A 334 -19.47 -6.63 -1.04
CA LEU A 334 -19.52 -5.82 -2.25
C LEU A 334 -19.50 -4.32 -1.94
N ASP A 335 -20.23 -3.86 -0.94
CA ASP A 335 -20.21 -2.45 -0.53
C ASP A 335 -18.80 -2.05 -0.06
N ARG A 336 -18.23 -2.88 0.82
CA ARG A 336 -16.90 -2.67 1.40
C ARG A 336 -15.80 -2.59 0.35
N LEU A 337 -15.76 -3.55 -0.57
CA LEU A 337 -14.76 -3.54 -1.64
C LEU A 337 -15.00 -2.37 -2.62
N THR A 338 -16.25 -1.96 -2.84
CA THR A 338 -16.58 -0.83 -3.72
C THR A 338 -16.11 0.50 -3.16
N HIS A 339 -16.25 0.71 -1.84
CA HIS A 339 -15.73 1.90 -1.17
C HIS A 339 -14.20 1.97 -1.21
N HIS A 340 -13.50 0.87 -0.92
CA HIS A 340 -12.05 0.78 -1.05
C HIS A 340 -11.57 1.01 -2.50
N TYR A 341 -12.25 0.41 -3.47
CA TYR A 341 -11.96 0.65 -4.90
C TYR A 341 -12.13 2.14 -5.25
N THR A 342 -13.22 2.76 -4.79
CA THR A 342 -13.52 4.16 -5.08
C THR A 342 -12.46 5.11 -4.52
N THR A 343 -12.06 4.91 -3.26
CA THR A 343 -11.02 5.75 -2.64
C THR A 343 -9.64 5.49 -3.25
N GLY A 344 -9.32 4.25 -3.63
CA GLY A 344 -8.12 3.92 -4.39
C GLY A 344 -8.04 4.65 -5.74
N MET A 345 -9.09 4.55 -6.57
CA MET A 345 -9.15 5.25 -7.86
C MET A 345 -9.14 6.77 -7.69
N SER A 346 -9.88 7.29 -6.70
CA SER A 346 -9.89 8.71 -6.37
C SER A 346 -8.52 9.22 -5.91
N THR A 347 -7.70 8.39 -5.25
CA THR A 347 -6.34 8.76 -4.83
C THR A 347 -5.44 8.92 -6.05
N VAL A 348 -5.54 7.99 -7.01
CA VAL A 348 -4.81 8.07 -8.28
C VAL A 348 -5.25 9.30 -9.09
N GLU A 349 -6.54 9.58 -9.15
CA GLU A 349 -7.11 10.76 -9.81
C GLU A 349 -6.50 12.05 -9.27
N ILE A 350 -6.69 12.34 -7.97
CA ILE A 350 -6.29 13.62 -7.40
C ILE A 350 -4.77 13.80 -7.40
N THR A 351 -4.01 12.71 -7.26
CA THR A 351 -2.56 12.73 -7.39
C THR A 351 -2.14 13.06 -8.82
N SER A 352 -2.80 12.46 -9.82
CA SER A 352 -2.53 12.74 -11.23
C SER A 352 -2.78 14.21 -11.58
N LEU A 353 -3.90 14.77 -11.09
CA LEU A 353 -4.26 16.17 -11.31
C LEU A 353 -3.27 17.16 -10.67
N ASN A 354 -2.51 16.72 -9.67
CA ASN A 354 -1.56 17.54 -8.92
C ASN A 354 -0.10 17.05 -9.05
N ALA A 355 0.20 16.20 -10.04
CA ALA A 355 1.46 15.46 -10.10
C ALA A 355 2.71 16.35 -10.00
N GLN A 356 2.75 17.46 -10.73
CA GLN A 356 3.88 18.40 -10.69
C GLN A 356 4.10 19.00 -9.28
N LYS A 357 3.02 19.35 -8.58
CA LYS A 357 3.11 19.91 -7.22
C LYS A 357 3.53 18.86 -6.20
N VAL A 358 2.97 17.65 -6.31
CA VAL A 358 3.34 16.49 -5.50
C VAL A 358 4.83 16.18 -5.62
N VAL A 359 5.36 16.14 -6.85
CA VAL A 359 6.79 15.85 -7.13
C VAL A 359 7.71 16.97 -6.60
N SER A 360 7.35 18.24 -6.83
CA SER A 360 8.18 19.38 -6.40
C SER A 360 8.23 19.52 -4.86
N GLU A 361 7.11 19.31 -4.15
CA GLU A 361 7.11 19.37 -2.68
C GLU A 361 7.81 18.15 -2.06
N PHE A 362 7.75 16.97 -2.68
CA PHE A 362 8.56 15.82 -2.26
C PHE A 362 10.06 16.12 -2.36
N ARG A 363 10.53 16.71 -3.47
CA ARG A 363 11.93 17.16 -3.58
C ARG A 363 12.29 18.18 -2.51
N LYS A 364 11.40 19.15 -2.26
CA LYS A 364 11.60 20.19 -1.25
C LYS A 364 11.71 19.61 0.16
N TYR A 365 10.92 18.59 0.50
CA TYR A 365 11.00 17.88 1.78
C TYR A 365 12.42 17.36 2.04
N PHE A 366 12.98 16.60 1.09
CA PHE A 366 14.32 16.03 1.24
C PHE A 366 15.45 17.08 1.16
N ASN A 367 15.32 18.08 0.30
CA ASN A 367 16.28 19.19 0.26
C ASN A 367 16.34 19.95 1.60
N ALA A 368 15.18 20.21 2.21
CA ALA A 368 15.10 20.89 3.50
C ALA A 368 15.75 20.04 4.61
N ALA A 369 15.54 18.72 4.61
CA ALA A 369 16.16 17.82 5.59
C ALA A 369 17.70 17.86 5.56
N VAL A 370 18.30 18.08 4.38
CA VAL A 370 19.77 18.16 4.21
C VAL A 370 20.30 19.58 4.49
N GLN A 371 19.62 20.61 3.99
CA GLN A 371 20.13 21.98 4.00
C GLN A 371 19.80 22.74 5.29
N THR A 372 18.62 22.46 5.86
CA THR A 372 18.06 23.13 7.03
C THR A 372 17.35 22.10 7.91
N PRO A 373 18.09 21.11 8.48
CA PRO A 373 17.49 20.06 9.29
C PRO A 373 16.70 20.68 10.45
N GLY A 374 15.47 20.19 10.65
CA GLY A 374 14.62 20.61 11.76
C GLY A 374 15.10 20.05 13.11
N GLY A 375 14.51 20.56 14.20
CA GLY A 375 14.81 20.15 15.57
C GLY A 375 15.86 21.04 16.26
N GLU A 376 15.96 20.88 17.58
CA GLU A 376 16.88 21.65 18.43
C GLU A 376 18.34 21.23 18.23
N PHE A 377 18.59 19.94 17.97
CA PHE A 377 19.93 19.36 17.89
C PHE A 377 20.28 18.92 16.47
N LYS A 378 21.48 19.29 16.01
CA LYS A 378 22.02 18.88 14.70
C LYS A 378 22.53 17.45 14.68
N SER A 379 22.86 16.89 15.83
CA SER A 379 23.48 15.56 15.95
C SER A 379 23.18 14.98 17.33
N TYR A 380 23.07 13.66 17.38
CA TYR A 380 22.91 12.90 18.61
C TYR A 380 24.12 11.99 18.78
N VAL A 381 24.69 11.96 19.98
CA VAL A 381 25.78 11.04 20.31
C VAL A 381 25.24 9.97 21.25
N VAL A 382 25.40 8.72 20.84
CA VAL A 382 25.02 7.55 21.65
C VAL A 382 26.30 6.88 22.09
N ARG A 383 26.52 6.81 23.41
CA ARG A 383 27.69 6.16 24.00
C ARG A 383 27.57 4.65 23.86
N ASP A 384 28.66 4.00 23.46
CA ASP A 384 28.79 2.56 23.51
C ASP A 384 29.04 2.11 24.96
N ASP A 385 28.15 1.29 25.50
CA ASP A 385 28.26 0.70 26.84
C ASP A 385 29.01 -0.64 26.85
N GLY A 386 29.56 -1.06 25.71
CA GLY A 386 30.28 -2.33 25.55
C GLY A 386 29.35 -3.54 25.41
N THR A 387 28.03 -3.33 25.30
CA THR A 387 27.04 -4.39 25.07
C THR A 387 26.67 -4.51 23.59
N ASP A 388 25.77 -5.44 23.26
CA ASP A 388 25.26 -5.61 21.89
C ASP A 388 24.29 -4.49 21.46
N ARG A 389 23.86 -3.61 22.38
CA ARG A 389 22.87 -2.55 22.13
C ARG A 389 23.28 -1.62 20.99
N ILE A 390 24.55 -1.18 20.96
CA ILE A 390 25.03 -0.31 19.89
C ILE A 390 25.00 -1.02 18.54
N THR A 391 25.28 -2.33 18.51
CA THR A 391 25.26 -3.15 17.30
C THR A 391 23.82 -3.29 16.78
N ARG A 392 22.86 -3.52 17.68
CA ARG A 392 21.43 -3.60 17.34
C ARG A 392 20.89 -2.25 16.86
N LEU A 393 21.29 -1.14 17.49
CA LEU A 393 20.95 0.20 17.02
C LEU A 393 21.51 0.48 15.63
N LYS A 394 22.80 0.22 15.40
CA LYS A 394 23.45 0.37 14.07
C LYS A 394 22.72 -0.46 13.00
N SER A 395 22.28 -1.68 13.34
CA SER A 395 21.48 -2.52 12.44
C SER A 395 20.11 -1.91 12.14
N LEU A 396 19.40 -1.40 13.15
CA LEU A 396 18.10 -0.73 12.98
C LEU A 396 18.22 0.54 12.13
N LEU A 397 19.22 1.38 12.40
CA LEU A 397 19.47 2.58 11.60
C LEU A 397 19.77 2.23 10.14
N LYS A 398 20.60 1.20 9.90
CA LYS A 398 20.90 0.71 8.55
C LYS A 398 19.65 0.19 7.83
N LYS A 399 18.75 -0.52 8.51
CA LYS A 399 17.48 -1.02 7.92
C LYS A 399 16.55 0.11 7.47
N ASN A 400 16.66 1.28 8.09
CA ASN A 400 15.85 2.45 7.79
C ASN A 400 16.62 3.50 6.97
N ASP A 401 17.76 3.13 6.38
CA ASP A 401 18.65 4.01 5.60
C ASP A 401 19.07 5.31 6.34
N ILE A 402 19.16 5.23 7.68
CA ILE A 402 19.63 6.34 8.51
C ILE A 402 21.15 6.27 8.62
N SER A 403 21.81 7.33 8.13
CA SER A 403 23.26 7.47 8.18
C SER A 403 23.76 7.72 9.60
N TRP A 404 24.83 7.04 9.99
CA TRP A 404 25.53 7.24 11.25
C TRP A 404 27.04 7.10 11.05
N VAL A 405 27.82 7.70 11.94
CA VAL A 405 29.28 7.58 11.96
C VAL A 405 29.76 7.14 13.33
N GLN A 406 30.81 6.35 13.37
CA GLN A 406 31.52 6.06 14.61
C GLN A 406 32.63 7.09 14.78
N LEU A 407 32.64 7.74 15.93
CA LEU A 407 33.72 8.62 16.32
C LEU A 407 34.83 7.76 16.96
N ASN A 408 36.08 7.99 16.57
CA ASN A 408 37.24 7.24 17.05
C ASN A 408 38.28 8.24 17.55
N GLY A 409 38.15 8.65 18.82
CA GLY A 409 38.99 9.70 19.40
C GLY A 409 38.67 11.10 18.86
N GLY A 410 39.20 12.11 19.54
CA GLY A 410 38.98 13.50 19.19
C GLY A 410 39.16 14.42 20.40
N ASN A 411 39.04 15.72 20.14
CA ASN A 411 38.93 16.70 21.21
C ASN A 411 37.61 16.49 21.96
N GLU A 412 37.58 16.93 23.21
CA GLU A 412 36.35 16.99 24.00
C GLU A 412 35.31 17.85 23.27
N ILE A 413 34.11 17.31 23.11
CA ILE A 413 32.95 17.99 22.52
C ILE A 413 31.96 18.24 23.65
N THR A 414 31.35 19.42 23.67
CA THR A 414 30.28 19.74 24.62
C THR A 414 28.91 19.49 23.98
N GLY A 415 28.02 18.81 24.68
CA GLY A 415 26.64 18.59 24.26
C GLY A 415 25.70 18.53 25.45
N LEU A 416 24.39 18.66 25.20
CA LEU A 416 23.38 18.46 26.23
C LEU A 416 23.31 16.98 26.59
N SER A 417 23.63 16.64 27.83
CA SER A 417 23.45 15.29 28.36
C SER A 417 21.98 15.04 28.65
N TYR A 418 21.41 13.99 28.03
CA TYR A 418 20.01 13.60 28.25
C TYR A 418 19.75 13.15 29.69
N GLU A 419 20.76 12.57 30.35
CA GLU A 419 20.62 12.06 31.73
C GLU A 419 20.61 13.18 32.77
N SER A 420 21.45 14.21 32.59
CA SER A 420 21.60 15.28 33.58
C SER A 420 20.85 16.57 33.23
N GLY A 421 20.43 16.73 31.96
CA GLY A 421 19.81 17.95 31.45
C GLY A 421 20.78 19.14 31.37
N LYS A 422 22.10 18.91 31.43
CA LYS A 422 23.13 19.95 31.41
C LYS A 422 24.08 19.78 30.24
N ASN A 423 24.69 20.89 29.82
CA ASN A 423 25.78 20.85 28.85
C ASN A 423 27.03 20.27 29.53
N GLU A 424 27.51 19.15 29.00
CA GLU A 424 28.64 18.40 29.53
C GLU A 424 29.65 18.10 28.42
N GLY A 425 30.93 18.05 28.79
CA GLY A 425 32.00 17.61 27.91
C GLY A 425 32.05 16.08 27.85
N PHE A 426 32.16 15.54 26.64
CA PHE A 426 32.44 14.12 26.41
C PHE A 426 33.54 13.97 25.37
N ARG A 427 34.30 12.87 25.46
CA ARG A 427 35.32 12.53 24.48
C ARG A 427 34.81 11.42 23.57
N PRO A 428 34.83 11.62 22.23
CA PRO A 428 34.36 10.64 21.27
C PRO A 428 35.21 9.36 21.16
#